data_AF-A0A847HQX4-F1
#
_entry.id   AF-A0A847HQX4-F1
#
_cell.length_a   1.000
_cell.length_b   1.000
_cell.length_c   1.000
_cell.angle_alpha   90.00
_cell.angle_beta   90.00
_cell.angle_gamma   90.00
#
_symmetry.space_group_name_H-M   'P 1'
#
loop_
_entity.id
_entity.type
_entity.pdbx_description
1 polymer ?
#
loop_
_entity_poly.entity_id
_entity_poly.type
_entity_poly.pdbx_seq_one_letter_code
_entity_poly.pdbx_strand_id
1 'polypeptide(L)'
;MNTDFLPSFQSFAEPWLLFLADDPVLRMLQLGMLLLGGVVIFLVFYTTRDILLRTHSFLYMFVAIVLVALLPVLGFFLYLLIRPARTLRERELYDMVARLQQKSQKKVTSSKTAAKA
;
A
#
# COMPACT_ATOMS: atom_id res chain seq x y z
N MET A 1 41.42 21.59 -2.08
CA MET A 1 39.94 21.44 -2.06
C MET A 1 39.49 21.43 -3.50
N ASN A 2 39.03 20.28 -4.00
CA ASN A 2 38.73 20.10 -5.41
C ASN A 2 37.49 20.92 -5.79
N THR A 3 37.67 21.96 -6.60
CA THR A 3 36.60 22.81 -7.13
C THR A 3 35.93 22.23 -8.40
N ASP A 4 36.41 21.08 -8.88
CA ASP A 4 35.95 20.43 -10.12
C ASP A 4 34.61 19.67 -9.98
N PHE A 5 34.10 19.54 -8.75
CA PHE A 5 32.83 18.86 -8.48
C PHE A 5 31.63 19.64 -9.05
N LEU A 6 31.64 20.97 -8.94
CA LEU A 6 30.56 21.84 -9.40
C LEU A 6 30.34 21.78 -10.94
N PRO A 7 31.38 21.95 -11.79
CA PRO A 7 31.19 21.84 -13.24
C PRO A 7 30.83 20.41 -13.68
N SER A 8 31.34 19.38 -12.99
CA SER A 8 30.98 17.99 -13.29
C SER A 8 29.51 17.68 -12.99
N PHE A 9 28.99 18.20 -11.86
CA PHE A 9 27.58 18.08 -11.49
C PHE A 9 26.68 18.86 -12.44
N GLN A 10 27.09 20.06 -12.85
CA GLN A 10 26.32 20.88 -13.79
C GLN A 10 26.19 20.20 -15.17
N SER A 11 27.28 19.65 -15.72
CA SER A 11 27.26 18.89 -16.98
C SER A 11 26.40 17.63 -16.89
N PHE A 12 26.33 17.00 -15.71
CA PHE A 12 25.44 15.87 -15.47
C PHE A 12 23.96 16.30 -15.38
N ALA A 13 23.69 17.46 -14.78
CA ALA A 13 22.34 17.97 -14.58
C ALA A 13 21.75 18.63 -15.84
N GLU A 14 22.58 19.24 -16.71
CA GLU A 14 22.13 19.96 -17.91
C GLU A 14 21.11 19.16 -18.76
N PRO A 15 21.34 17.89 -19.13
CA PRO A 15 20.38 17.11 -19.90
C PRO A 15 18.99 17.01 -19.23
N TRP A 16 18.97 16.94 -17.90
CA TRP A 16 17.74 16.89 -17.11
C TRP A 16 17.10 18.27 -16.95
N LEU A 17 17.90 19.33 -16.92
CA LEU A 17 17.43 20.71 -16.83
C LEU A 17 16.87 21.22 -18.18
N LEU A 18 17.35 20.70 -19.31
CA LEU A 18 16.79 20.99 -20.64
C LEU A 18 15.33 20.54 -20.79
N PHE A 19 14.87 19.59 -19.97
CA PHE A 19 13.47 19.18 -19.93
C PHE A 19 12.57 20.26 -19.30
N LEU A 20 13.12 21.13 -18.43
CA LEU A 20 12.37 22.19 -17.76
C LEU A 20 12.19 23.39 -18.69
N ALA A 21 10.98 23.96 -18.71
CA ALA A 21 10.71 25.17 -19.49
C ALA A 21 11.64 26.34 -19.11
N ASP A 22 11.96 27.20 -20.08
CA ASP A 22 12.73 28.43 -19.87
C ASP A 22 11.93 29.51 -19.12
N ASP A 23 10.61 29.57 -19.35
CA ASP A 23 9.71 30.48 -18.65
C ASP A 23 9.57 30.06 -17.17
N PRO A 24 9.79 30.99 -16.21
CA PRO A 24 9.71 30.69 -14.78
C PRO A 24 8.33 30.19 -14.34
N VAL A 25 7.24 30.67 -14.96
CA VAL A 25 5.87 30.24 -14.64
C VAL A 25 5.63 28.81 -15.13
N LEU A 26 6.03 28.52 -16.37
CA LEU A 26 5.90 27.17 -16.93
C LEU A 26 6.76 26.16 -16.18
N ARG A 27 7.97 26.55 -15.77
CA ARG A 27 8.87 25.73 -14.95
C ARG A 27 8.25 25.37 -13.60
N MET A 28 7.64 26.35 -12.91
CA MET A 28 6.93 26.11 -11.65
C MET A 28 5.75 25.16 -11.84
N LEU A 29 4.97 25.34 -12.90
CA LEU A 29 3.83 24.48 -13.22
C LEU A 29 4.28 23.05 -13.54
N GLN A 30 5.36 22.90 -14.30
CA GLN A 30 5.94 21.60 -14.65
C GLN A 30 6.48 20.86 -13.43
N LEU A 31 7.20 21.54 -12.53
CA LEU A 31 7.64 20.97 -11.26
C LEU A 31 6.45 20.59 -10.38
N GLY A 32 5.41 21.42 -10.34
CA GLY A 32 4.16 21.13 -9.63
C GLY A 32 3.47 19.88 -10.16
N MET A 33 3.34 19.74 -11.49
CA MET A 33 2.79 18.54 -12.12
C MET A 33 3.64 17.30 -11.85
N LEU A 34 4.96 17.44 -11.84
CA LEU A 34 5.88 16.32 -11.62
C LEU A 34 5.81 15.84 -10.16
N LEU A 35 5.75 16.76 -9.20
CA LEU A 35 5.48 16.44 -7.79
C LEU A 35 4.12 15.79 -7.61
N LEU A 36 3.07 16.38 -8.21
CA LEU A 36 1.72 15.85 -8.10
C LEU A 36 1.64 14.42 -8.68
N GLY A 37 2.22 14.20 -9.87
CA GLY A 37 2.30 12.89 -10.49
C GLY A 37 3.05 11.88 -9.62
N GLY A 38 4.19 12.28 -9.03
CA GLY A 38 4.94 11.44 -8.10
C GLY A 38 4.13 11.06 -6.86
N VAL A 39 3.40 12.02 -6.28
CA VAL A 39 2.50 11.78 -5.14
C VAL A 39 1.39 10.81 -5.52
N VAL A 40 0.75 10.99 -6.68
CA VAL A 40 -0.30 10.08 -7.18
C VAL A 40 0.22 8.65 -7.33
N ILE A 41 1.39 8.48 -7.97
CA ILE A 41 2.03 7.16 -8.13
C ILE A 41 2.31 6.55 -6.76
N PHE A 42 2.91 7.30 -5.83
CA PHE A 42 3.17 6.85 -4.46
C PHE A 42 1.89 6.38 -3.76
N LEU A 43 0.79 7.14 -3.88
CA LEU A 43 -0.52 6.80 -3.32
C LEU A 43 -1.09 5.50 -3.89
N VAL A 44 -0.99 5.29 -5.21
CA VAL A 44 -1.45 4.06 -5.86
C VAL A 44 -0.66 2.86 -5.35
N PHE A 45 0.67 2.94 -5.31
CA PHE A 45 1.52 1.87 -4.77
C PHE A 45 1.26 1.61 -3.29
N TYR A 46 1.11 2.67 -2.49
CA TYR A 46 0.79 2.56 -1.07
C TYR A 46 -0.54 1.84 -0.85
N THR A 47 -1.59 2.27 -1.56
CA THR A 47 -2.93 1.67 -1.52
C THR A 47 -2.89 0.21 -1.94
N THR A 48 -2.17 -0.10 -3.03
CA THR A 48 -1.96 -1.47 -3.52
C THR A 48 -1.35 -2.34 -2.43
N ARG A 49 -0.21 -1.92 -1.85
CA ARG A 49 0.44 -2.66 -0.77
C ARG A 49 -0.47 -2.84 0.44
N ASP A 50 -1.21 -1.81 0.85
CA ASP A 50 -2.09 -1.89 2.01
C ASP A 50 -3.27 -2.85 1.80
N ILE A 51 -3.89 -2.86 0.62
CA ILE A 51 -5.00 -3.78 0.34
C ILE A 51 -4.54 -5.23 0.14
N LEU A 52 -3.37 -5.46 -0.47
CA LEU A 52 -2.79 -6.81 -0.60
C LEU A 52 -2.55 -7.44 0.78
N LEU A 53 -2.13 -6.64 1.77
CA LEU A 53 -1.86 -7.12 3.12
C LEU A 53 -3.14 -7.33 3.95
N ARG A 54 -4.29 -6.81 3.47
CA ARG A 54 -5.57 -6.79 4.22
C ARG A 54 -6.67 -7.63 3.59
N THR A 55 -6.56 -8.04 2.33
CA THR A 55 -7.63 -8.75 1.60
C THR A 55 -7.07 -9.69 0.53
N HIS A 56 -7.64 -10.90 0.42
CA HIS A 56 -7.29 -11.90 -0.60
C HIS A 56 -8.21 -11.85 -1.84
N SER A 57 -9.23 -10.98 -1.83
CA SER A 57 -10.16 -10.80 -2.94
C SER A 57 -9.56 -9.88 -4.00
N PHE A 58 -9.22 -10.46 -5.15
CA PHE A 58 -8.64 -9.76 -6.30
C PHE A 58 -9.55 -8.64 -6.85
N LEU A 59 -10.87 -8.85 -6.82
CA LEU A 59 -11.84 -7.90 -7.37
C LEU A 59 -11.89 -6.60 -6.55
N TYR A 60 -11.90 -6.71 -5.22
CA TYR A 60 -11.81 -5.56 -4.32
C TYR A 60 -10.49 -4.80 -4.46
N MET A 61 -9.41 -5.53 -4.66
CA MET A 61 -8.07 -4.97 -4.88
C MET A 61 -8.04 -4.13 -6.17
N PHE A 62 -8.55 -4.68 -7.27
CA PHE A 62 -8.60 -4.01 -8.56
C PHE A 62 -9.45 -2.74 -8.51
N VAL A 63 -10.65 -2.82 -7.93
CA VAL A 63 -11.56 -1.66 -7.79
C VAL A 63 -10.92 -0.56 -6.96
N ALA A 64 -10.26 -0.89 -5.84
CA ALA A 64 -9.60 0.11 -5.00
C ALA A 64 -8.42 0.81 -5.71
N ILE A 65 -7.61 0.05 -6.46
CA ILE A 65 -6.50 0.59 -7.25
C ILE A 65 -7.02 1.52 -8.34
N VAL A 66 -8.06 1.10 -9.09
CA VAL A 66 -8.68 1.92 -10.14
C VAL A 66 -9.32 3.18 -9.55
N LEU A 67 -9.98 3.08 -8.40
CA LEU A 67 -10.59 4.22 -7.70
C LEU A 67 -9.54 5.28 -7.33
N VAL A 68 -8.42 4.87 -6.74
CA VAL A 68 -7.30 5.76 -6.38
C VAL A 68 -6.55 6.26 -7.62
N ALA A 69 -6.44 5.46 -8.68
CA ALA A 69 -5.78 5.90 -9.92
C ALA A 69 -6.58 6.99 -10.65
N LEU A 70 -7.92 6.89 -10.67
CA LEU A 70 -8.79 7.87 -11.33
C LEU A 70 -9.04 9.12 -10.48
N LEU A 71 -9.24 8.94 -9.17
CA LEU A 71 -9.47 10.02 -8.21
C LEU A 71 -8.44 9.88 -7.07
N PRO A 72 -7.19 10.33 -7.21
CA PRO A 72 -6.17 10.07 -6.19
C PRO A 72 -6.45 10.71 -4.84
N VAL A 73 -6.94 11.95 -4.79
CA VAL A 73 -7.26 12.61 -3.52
C VAL A 73 -8.57 12.05 -2.94
N LEU A 74 -9.66 12.14 -3.70
CA LEU A 74 -10.98 11.67 -3.25
C LEU A 74 -11.06 10.15 -3.06
N GLY A 75 -10.51 9.40 -3.99
CA GLY A 75 -10.44 7.93 -3.96
C GLY A 75 -9.55 7.43 -2.83
N PHE A 76 -8.49 8.14 -2.43
CA PHE A 76 -7.75 7.79 -1.22
C PHE A 76 -8.56 8.00 0.05
N PHE A 77 -9.30 9.10 0.18
CA PHE A 77 -10.19 9.30 1.33
C PHE A 77 -11.32 8.26 1.36
N LEU A 78 -11.97 7.99 0.23
CA LEU A 78 -12.98 6.94 0.13
C LEU A 78 -12.40 5.55 0.43
N TYR A 79 -11.17 5.29 -0.03
CA TYR A 79 -10.44 4.08 0.30
C TYR A 79 -10.27 3.94 1.82
N LEU A 80 -9.86 5.00 2.52
CA LEU A 80 -9.70 4.97 3.98
C LEU A 80 -11.01 4.63 4.70
N LEU A 81 -12.17 5.06 4.17
CA LEU A 81 -13.49 4.69 4.74
C LEU A 81 -13.86 3.22 4.49
N ILE A 82 -13.57 2.70 3.31
CA ILE A 82 -13.90 1.30 2.93
C ILE A 82 -12.89 0.31 3.52
N ARG A 83 -11.70 0.80 3.90
CA ARG A 83 -10.58 0.00 4.41
C ARG A 83 -11.04 -0.93 5.55
N PRO A 84 -10.92 -2.26 5.38
CA PRO A 84 -11.27 -3.21 6.42
C PRO A 84 -10.43 -2.98 7.68
N ALA A 85 -11.11 -2.82 8.83
CA ALA A 85 -10.47 -2.57 10.12
C ALA A 85 -9.67 -3.77 10.66
N ARG A 86 -9.97 -4.99 10.20
CA ARG A 86 -9.31 -6.24 10.62
C ARG A 86 -8.43 -6.79 9.52
N THR A 87 -7.21 -7.16 9.87
CA THR A 87 -6.25 -7.76 8.92
C THR A 87 -6.55 -9.24 8.69
N LEU A 88 -6.20 -9.79 7.52
CA LEU A 88 -6.39 -11.23 7.22
C LEU A 88 -5.74 -12.12 8.29
N ARG A 89 -4.58 -11.69 8.79
CA ARG A 89 -3.80 -12.39 9.79
C ARG A 89 -4.54 -12.53 11.11
N GLU A 90 -5.32 -11.52 11.52
CA GLU A 90 -6.18 -11.65 12.70
C GLU A 90 -7.26 -12.70 12.48
N ARG A 91 -7.92 -12.72 11.32
CA ARG A 91 -8.95 -13.74 11.01
C ARG A 91 -8.37 -15.15 11.04
N GLU A 92 -7.22 -15.37 10.43
CA GLU A 92 -6.52 -16.67 10.48
C GLU A 92 -6.11 -17.06 11.90
N LEU A 93 -5.59 -16.12 12.70
CA LEU A 93 -5.25 -16.37 14.09
C LEU A 93 -6.48 -16.79 14.91
N TYR A 94 -7.60 -16.10 14.76
CA TYR A 94 -8.85 -16.47 15.42
C TYR A 94 -9.33 -17.86 15.00
N ASP A 95 -9.26 -18.19 13.71
CA ASP A 95 -9.64 -19.51 13.20
C ASP A 95 -8.73 -20.61 13.76
N MET A 96 -7.43 -20.39 13.83
CA MET A 96 -6.50 -21.36 14.44
C MET A 96 -6.79 -21.56 15.93
N VAL A 97 -6.99 -20.48 16.69
CA VAL A 97 -7.32 -20.54 18.11
C VAL A 97 -8.63 -21.31 18.33
N ALA A 98 -9.67 -21.03 17.54
CA ALA A 98 -10.95 -21.72 17.61
C ALA A 98 -10.81 -23.22 17.33
N ARG A 99 -10.01 -23.60 16.32
CA ARG A 99 -9.72 -25.02 15.99
C ARG A 99 -8.98 -25.73 17.12
N LEU A 100 -8.03 -25.06 17.78
CA LEU A 100 -7.28 -25.63 18.91
C LEU A 100 -8.19 -25.87 20.12
N GLN A 101 -9.07 -24.93 20.45
CA GLN A 101 -10.06 -25.10 21.52
C GLN A 101 -10.99 -26.29 21.24
N GLN A 102 -11.47 -26.43 20.01
CA GLN A 102 -12.33 -27.55 19.60
C GLN A 102 -11.62 -28.91 19.74
N LYS A 103 -10.35 -29.00 19.29
CA LYS A 103 -9.55 -30.22 19.43
C LYS A 103 -9.31 -30.57 20.91
N SER A 104 -9.00 -29.58 21.74
CA SER A 104 -8.78 -29.79 23.17
C SER A 104 -10.05 -30.29 23.88
N GLN A 105 -11.21 -29.70 23.59
CA GLN A 105 -12.49 -30.16 24.13
C GLN A 105 -12.85 -31.57 23.68
N LYS A 106 -12.71 -31.91 22.38
CA LYS A 106 -12.96 -33.26 21.87
C LYS A 106 -12.11 -34.32 22.55
N LYS A 107 -10.84 -34.00 22.84
CA LYS A 107 -9.91 -34.91 23.53
C LYS A 107 -10.34 -35.17 24.98
N VAL A 108 -10.79 -34.13 25.69
CA VAL A 108 -11.29 -34.24 27.08
C VAL A 108 -12.59 -35.03 27.16
N THR A 109 -13.52 -34.84 26.20
CA THR A 109 -14.77 -35.60 26.18
C THR A 109 -14.52 -37.08 25.84
N SER A 110 -13.62 -37.36 24.90
CA SER A 110 -13.25 -38.74 24.53
C SER A 110 -12.60 -39.50 25.68
N SER A 111 -11.76 -38.85 26.50
CA SER A 111 -11.11 -39.53 27.63
C SER A 111 -12.09 -39.80 28.78
N LYS A 112 -13.07 -38.91 29.01
CA LYS A 112 -14.11 -39.13 30.02
C LYS A 112 -15.06 -40.27 29.67
N THR A 113 -15.38 -40.47 28.39
CA THR A 113 -16.21 -41.60 27.95
C THR A 113 -15.46 -42.92 28.05
N ALA A 114 -14.16 -42.94 27.70
CA ALA A 114 -13.33 -44.15 27.81
C ALA A 114 -13.04 -44.56 29.26
N ALA A 115 -12.99 -43.62 30.21
CA ALA A 115 -12.79 -43.92 31.63
C ALA A 115 -14.08 -44.35 32.36
N LYS A 116 -15.23 -44.32 31.68
CA LYS A 116 -16.55 -44.65 32.25
C LYS A 116 -17.14 -45.94 31.66
N ALA A 117 -16.46 -46.56 30.69
CA ALA A 117 -16.74 -47.87 30.13
C ALA A 117 -15.82 -48.91 30.78
#